data_AF-A0A1V5GMX5-F1
#
_entry.id   AF-A0A1V5GMX5-F1
#
_cell.length_a   1.000
_cell.length_b   1.000
_cell.length_c   1.000
_cell.angle_alpha   90.00
_cell.angle_beta   90.00
_cell.angle_gamma   90.00
#
_symmetry.space_group_name_H-M   'P 1'
#
loop_
_entity.id
_entity.type
_entity.pdbx_description
1 polymer ?
#
loop_
_entity_poly.entity_id
_entity_poly.type
_entity_poly.pdbx_seq_one_letter_code
_entity_poly.pdbx_strand_id
1 'polypeptide(L)'
;MEEDLLREGVERMRGLAETTGAGVYRQLASVFGARLAARLVGQGRCEDALAVCDEALRDWPAQAGAMAARADALLELGRFDEARAEIERLKGAAPGYGAIEDLEAKWAARQR
;
A
#
# COMPACT_ATOMS: atom_id res chain seq x y z
N MET A 1 -18.62 7.30 -9.20
CA MET A 1 -18.42 8.76 -9.11
C MET A 1 -17.32 9.10 -8.12
N GLU A 2 -17.36 8.59 -6.87
CA GLU A 2 -16.26 8.77 -5.90
C GLU A 2 -14.91 8.16 -6.32
N GLU A 3 -14.94 7.03 -7.02
CA GLU A 3 -13.74 6.38 -7.61
C GLU A 3 -12.99 7.28 -8.59
N ASP A 4 -13.74 7.94 -9.47
CA ASP A 4 -13.19 8.78 -10.53
C ASP A 4 -12.60 10.04 -9.93
N LEU A 5 -13.26 10.59 -8.90
CA LEU A 5 -12.79 11.73 -8.10
C LEU A 5 -11.51 11.45 -7.31
N LEU A 6 -11.34 10.22 -6.78
CA LEU A 6 -10.11 9.84 -6.08
C LEU A 6 -8.96 9.63 -7.06
N ARG A 7 -9.22 8.97 -8.21
CA ARG A 7 -8.22 8.78 -9.27
C ARG A 7 -7.83 10.10 -9.93
N GLU A 8 -8.78 10.94 -10.31
CA GLU A 8 -8.54 12.32 -10.78
C GLU A 8 -7.86 13.15 -9.70
N GLY A 9 -8.22 12.95 -8.43
CA GLY A 9 -7.59 13.63 -7.30
C GLY A 9 -6.12 13.29 -7.20
N VAL A 10 -5.75 12.01 -7.31
CA VAL A 10 -4.37 11.53 -7.33
C VAL A 10 -3.62 12.03 -8.56
N GLU A 11 -4.22 11.94 -9.75
CA GLU A 11 -3.61 12.41 -11.01
C GLU A 11 -3.44 13.94 -11.05
N ARG A 12 -4.41 14.71 -10.55
CA ARG A 12 -4.27 16.17 -10.36
C ARG A 12 -3.17 16.48 -9.36
N MET A 13 -3.13 15.76 -8.25
CA MET A 13 -2.11 15.92 -7.21
C MET A 13 -0.71 15.58 -7.74
N ARG A 14 -0.59 14.56 -8.59
CA ARG A 14 0.62 14.19 -9.33
C ARG A 14 1.05 15.31 -10.30
N GLY A 15 0.15 15.81 -11.14
CA GLY A 15 0.45 16.91 -12.06
C GLY A 15 0.86 18.21 -11.34
N LEU A 16 0.27 18.47 -10.16
CA LEU A 16 0.66 19.59 -9.29
C LEU A 16 2.01 19.38 -8.58
N ALA A 17 2.42 18.13 -8.35
CA ALA A 17 3.72 17.76 -7.81
C ALA A 17 4.86 17.92 -8.83
N GLU A 18 4.57 17.72 -10.12
CA GLU A 18 5.53 17.96 -11.21
C GLU A 18 5.84 19.46 -11.36
N THR A 19 4.89 20.34 -11.04
CA THR A 19 5.05 21.81 -11.19
C THR A 19 5.54 22.51 -9.93
N THR A 20 5.43 21.91 -8.75
CA THR A 20 5.64 22.60 -7.47
C THR A 20 6.54 21.79 -6.54
N GLY A 21 7.80 22.20 -6.39
CA GLY A 21 8.73 21.81 -5.32
C GLY A 21 8.53 20.39 -4.75
N ALA A 22 9.09 19.40 -5.45
CA ALA A 22 8.94 17.94 -5.30
C ALA A 22 9.33 17.30 -3.93
N GLY A 23 9.32 18.03 -2.82
CA GLY A 23 9.62 17.52 -1.48
C GLY A 23 8.36 17.21 -0.66
N VAL A 24 7.44 18.17 -0.57
CA VAL A 24 6.23 18.05 0.28
C VAL A 24 5.19 17.14 -0.38
N TYR A 25 5.00 17.28 -1.68
CA TYR A 25 4.06 16.43 -2.44
C TYR A 25 4.49 14.98 -2.48
N ARG A 26 5.80 14.76 -2.57
CA ARG A 26 6.41 13.46 -2.44
C ARG A 26 6.02 12.81 -1.09
N GLN A 27 6.24 13.51 0.02
CA GLN A 27 5.87 13.03 1.35
C GLN A 27 4.35 12.79 1.52
N LEU A 28 3.49 13.60 0.89
CA LEU A 28 2.03 13.47 0.99
C LEU A 28 1.45 12.36 0.11
N ALA A 29 1.97 12.16 -1.11
CA ALA A 29 1.57 11.06 -2.00
C ALA A 29 1.82 9.69 -1.36
N SER A 30 2.90 9.57 -0.58
CA SER A 30 3.24 8.38 0.19
C SER A 30 2.15 8.00 1.20
N VAL A 31 1.77 8.93 2.09
CA VAL A 31 0.73 8.69 3.12
C VAL A 31 -0.65 8.50 2.48
N PHE A 32 -0.93 9.21 1.39
CA PHE A 32 -2.19 9.08 0.65
C PHE A 32 -2.30 7.73 -0.06
N GLY A 33 -1.23 7.27 -0.73
CA GLY A 33 -1.19 5.99 -1.43
C GLY A 33 -1.41 4.81 -0.50
N ALA A 34 -0.78 4.81 0.69
CA ALA A 34 -1.00 3.77 1.69
C ALA A 34 -2.44 3.74 2.23
N ARG A 35 -3.03 4.92 2.51
CA ARG A 35 -4.42 5.03 2.99
C ARG A 35 -5.43 4.63 1.91
N LEU A 36 -5.18 4.99 0.66
CA LEU A 36 -6.01 4.61 -0.48
C LEU A 36 -5.95 3.10 -0.71
N ALA A 37 -4.75 2.52 -0.71
CA ALA A 37 -4.56 1.08 -0.86
C ALA A 37 -5.29 0.29 0.24
N ALA A 38 -5.16 0.70 1.51
CA ALA A 38 -5.88 0.07 2.61
C ALA A 38 -7.41 0.13 2.43
N ARG A 39 -7.94 1.25 1.92
CA ARG A 39 -9.37 1.38 1.61
C ARG A 39 -9.80 0.47 0.45
N LEU A 40 -8.96 0.34 -0.58
CA LEU A 40 -9.22 -0.54 -1.74
C LEU A 40 -9.22 -2.02 -1.33
N VAL A 41 -8.29 -2.43 -0.46
CA VAL A 41 -8.29 -3.78 0.14
C VAL A 41 -9.58 -4.05 0.89
N GLY A 42 -10.03 -3.11 1.73
CA GLY A 42 -11.31 -3.24 2.45
C GLY A 42 -12.54 -3.30 1.54
N GLN A 43 -12.43 -2.86 0.28
CA GLN A 43 -13.48 -2.97 -0.74
C GLN A 43 -13.36 -4.23 -1.61
N GLY A 44 -12.40 -5.12 -1.33
CA GLY A 44 -12.12 -6.32 -2.13
C GLY A 44 -11.41 -6.02 -3.47
N ARG A 45 -11.06 -4.76 -3.73
CA ARG A 45 -10.37 -4.32 -4.96
C ARG A 45 -8.86 -4.44 -4.80
N CYS A 46 -8.43 -5.66 -4.55
CA CYS A 46 -7.06 -5.94 -4.14
C CYS A 46 -6.05 -5.71 -5.29
N GLU A 47 -6.46 -5.89 -6.55
CA GLU A 47 -5.61 -5.63 -7.72
C GLU A 47 -5.29 -4.14 -7.90
N ASP A 48 -6.30 -3.28 -7.74
CA ASP A 48 -6.11 -1.82 -7.76
C ASP A 48 -5.26 -1.36 -6.56
N ALA A 49 -5.46 -1.97 -5.40
CA ALA A 49 -4.64 -1.70 -4.21
C ALA A 49 -3.16 -2.02 -4.44
N LEU A 50 -2.86 -3.13 -5.12
CA LEU A 50 -1.50 -3.49 -5.51
C LEU A 50 -0.88 -2.46 -6.44
N ALA A 51 -1.60 -1.99 -7.46
CA ALA A 51 -1.09 -0.99 -8.39
C ALA A 51 -0.70 0.31 -7.66
N VAL A 52 -1.56 0.77 -6.73
CA VAL A 52 -1.30 1.95 -5.89
C VAL A 52 -0.11 1.72 -4.96
N CYS A 53 0.01 0.53 -4.37
CA CYS A 53 1.16 0.20 -3.51
C CYS A 53 2.46 0.12 -4.29
N ASP A 54 2.48 -0.54 -5.44
CA ASP A 54 3.67 -0.69 -6.28
C ASP A 54 4.19 0.67 -6.77
N GLU A 55 3.29 1.61 -7.04
CA GLU A 55 3.65 2.99 -7.33
C GLU A 55 4.22 3.71 -6.11
N ALA A 56 3.53 3.63 -4.96
CA ALA A 56 3.99 4.27 -3.73
C ALA A 56 5.36 3.73 -3.26
N LEU A 57 5.61 2.44 -3.46
CA LEU A 57 6.87 1.76 -3.11
C LEU A 57 7.98 2.01 -4.13
N ARG A 58 7.68 2.35 -5.38
CA ARG A 58 8.70 2.83 -6.34
C ARG A 58 9.33 4.13 -5.83
N ASP A 59 8.52 5.03 -5.30
CA ASP A 59 8.98 6.33 -4.83
C ASP A 59 9.50 6.28 -3.37
N TRP A 60 8.90 5.45 -2.50
CA TRP A 60 9.41 5.11 -1.16
C TRP A 60 9.43 3.61 -0.90
N PRO A 61 10.57 2.96 -1.18
CA PRO A 61 10.72 1.52 -0.98
C PRO A 61 10.57 1.06 0.48
N ALA A 62 10.75 1.95 1.46
CA ALA A 62 10.73 1.64 2.88
C ALA A 62 9.48 2.17 3.62
N GLN A 63 8.41 2.49 2.89
CA GLN A 63 7.20 3.03 3.51
C GLN A 63 6.31 1.91 4.08
N ALA A 64 6.33 1.77 5.39
CA ALA A 64 5.66 0.68 6.12
C ALA A 64 4.15 0.54 5.83
N GLY A 65 3.43 1.65 5.62
CA GLY A 65 1.98 1.61 5.35
C GLY A 65 1.62 0.99 4.01
N ALA A 66 2.38 1.31 2.96
CA ALA A 66 2.21 0.77 1.61
C ALA A 66 2.66 -0.70 1.57
N MET A 67 3.74 -1.06 2.27
CA MET A 67 4.15 -2.47 2.41
C MET A 67 3.08 -3.30 3.11
N ALA A 68 2.49 -2.79 4.19
CA ALA A 68 1.40 -3.45 4.92
C ALA A 68 0.14 -3.61 4.05
N ALA A 69 -0.27 -2.55 3.35
CA ALA A 69 -1.44 -2.60 2.45
C ALA A 69 -1.21 -3.56 1.27
N ARG A 70 0.01 -3.61 0.72
CA ARG A 70 0.42 -4.56 -0.32
C ARG A 70 0.36 -6.00 0.19
N ALA A 71 0.91 -6.26 1.38
CA ALA A 71 0.86 -7.57 2.00
C ALA A 71 -0.60 -8.03 2.22
N ASP A 72 -1.46 -7.16 2.73
CA ASP A 72 -2.88 -7.49 2.93
C ASP A 72 -3.59 -7.79 1.60
N ALA A 73 -3.37 -6.96 0.58
CA ALA A 73 -3.90 -7.20 -0.78
C ALA A 73 -3.44 -8.55 -1.36
N LEU A 74 -2.17 -8.92 -1.16
CA LEU A 74 -1.63 -10.22 -1.61
C LEU A 74 -2.27 -11.40 -0.87
N LEU A 75 -2.54 -11.25 0.43
CA LEU A 75 -3.24 -12.28 1.21
C LEU A 75 -4.69 -12.48 0.74
N GLU A 76 -5.41 -11.40 0.45
CA GLU A 76 -6.77 -11.45 -0.09
C GLU A 76 -6.82 -12.05 -1.50
N LEU A 77 -5.79 -11.82 -2.32
CA LEU A 77 -5.65 -12.43 -3.65
C LEU A 77 -5.14 -13.88 -3.62
N GLY A 78 -4.86 -14.44 -2.45
CA GLY A 78 -4.34 -15.80 -2.29
C GLY A 78 -2.87 -15.97 -2.70
N ARG A 79 -2.13 -14.88 -2.91
CA ARG A 79 -0.70 -14.86 -3.27
C ARG A 79 0.16 -14.94 -2.01
N PHE A 80 0.05 -16.06 -1.29
CA PHE A 80 0.60 -16.21 0.07
C PHE A 80 2.13 -16.14 0.15
N ASP A 81 2.84 -16.65 -0.86
CA ASP A 81 4.31 -16.63 -0.87
C ASP A 81 4.84 -15.19 -1.01
N GLU A 82 4.21 -14.40 -1.87
CA GLU A 82 4.56 -12.99 -2.07
C GLU A 82 4.16 -12.13 -0.88
N ALA A 83 2.99 -12.41 -0.29
CA ALA A 83 2.57 -11.74 0.94
C ALA A 83 3.58 -11.97 2.06
N ARG A 84 4.06 -13.20 2.25
CA ARG A 84 5.08 -13.53 3.25
C ARG A 84 6.37 -12.76 3.01
N ALA A 85 6.87 -12.74 1.78
CA ALA A 85 8.07 -12.00 1.44
C ALA A 85 7.92 -10.50 1.74
N GLU A 86 6.74 -9.93 1.51
CA GLU A 86 6.45 -8.54 1.81
C GLU A 86 6.36 -8.26 3.33
N ILE A 87 5.75 -9.16 4.11
CA ILE A 87 5.71 -9.08 5.58
C ILE A 87 7.11 -9.13 6.18
N GLU A 88 8.00 -9.98 5.67
CA GLU A 88 9.39 -10.04 6.12
C GLU A 88 10.16 -8.76 5.79
N ARG A 89 9.92 -8.15 4.62
CA ARG A 89 10.49 -6.84 4.30
C ARG A 89 9.96 -5.75 5.23
N LEU A 90 8.65 -5.75 5.52
CA LEU A 90 8.03 -4.80 6.43
C LEU A 90 8.63 -4.92 7.83
N LYS A 91 8.86 -6.15 8.32
CA LYS A 91 9.58 -6.40 9.59
C LYS A 91 10.99 -5.84 9.59
N GLY A 92 11.73 -6.01 8.49
CA GLY A 92 13.08 -5.46 8.36
C GLY A 92 13.11 -3.94 8.36
N ALA A 93 12.13 -3.29 7.71
CA ALA A 93 12.05 -1.84 7.59
C ALA A 93 11.45 -1.16 8.84
N ALA A 94 10.44 -1.78 9.45
CA ALA A 94 9.68 -1.23 10.57
C ALA A 94 9.19 -2.34 11.52
N PRO A 95 10.09 -2.94 12.33
CA PRO A 95 9.76 -4.11 13.17
C PRO A 95 8.68 -3.85 14.24
N GLY A 96 8.44 -2.58 14.60
CA GLY A 96 7.38 -2.18 15.55
C GLY A 96 6.06 -1.77 14.89
N TYR A 97 5.86 -2.05 13.60
CA TYR A 97 4.63 -1.68 12.90
C TYR A 97 3.48 -2.62 13.31
N GLY A 98 2.46 -2.08 13.98
CA GLY A 98 1.40 -2.87 14.61
C GLY A 98 0.62 -3.81 13.67
N ALA A 99 0.59 -3.54 12.36
CA ALA A 99 -0.09 -4.42 11.40
C ALA A 99 0.67 -5.74 11.11
N ILE A 100 1.92 -5.88 11.53
CA ILE A 100 2.74 -7.07 11.25
C ILE A 100 2.10 -8.33 11.86
N GLU A 101 1.75 -8.27 13.15
CA GLU A 101 1.17 -9.41 13.86
C GLU A 101 -0.16 -9.87 13.24
N ASP A 102 -1.01 -8.90 12.86
CA ASP A 102 -2.29 -9.15 12.21
C ASP A 102 -2.12 -9.82 10.83
N LEU A 103 -1.16 -9.34 10.04
CA LEU A 103 -0.85 -9.90 8.71
C LEU A 103 -0.31 -11.32 8.80
N GLU A 104 0.52 -11.61 9.80
CA GLU A 104 1.01 -12.97 10.05
C GLU A 104 -0.08 -13.93 10.50
N ALA A 105 -0.97 -13.47 11.40
CA ALA A 105 -2.12 -14.25 11.82
C ALA A 105 -3.02 -14.59 10.63
N LYS A 106 -3.29 -13.61 9.75
CA LYS A 106 -4.05 -13.82 8.50
C LYS A 106 -3.36 -14.81 7.55
N TRP A 107 -2.05 -14.66 7.36
CA TRP A 107 -1.26 -15.57 6.53
C TRP A 107 -1.31 -17.01 7.06
N ALA A 108 -1.07 -17.19 8.36
CA ALA A 108 -1.08 -18.50 9.01
C ALA A 108 -2.47 -19.15 9.00
N ALA A 109 -3.55 -18.37 9.14
CA ALA A 109 -4.92 -18.87 9.08
C ALA A 109 -5.30 -19.40 7.68
N ARG A 110 -4.72 -18.84 6.62
CA ARG A 110 -5.00 -19.25 5.22
C ARG A 110 -4.09 -20.38 4.72
N GLN A 111 -3.07 -20.78 5.48
CA GLN A 111 -2.22 -21.95 5.20
C GLN A 111 -2.62 -23.22 5.98
N ARG A 112 -3.69 -23.16 6.79
CA ARG A 112 -4.27 -24.30 7.51
C ARG A 112 -5.44 -24.89 6.77
#